data_AF-A0A519BKD5-F1
#
_entry.id   AF-A0A519BKD5-F1
#
_cell.length_a   1.000
_cell.length_b   1.000
_cell.length_c   1.000
_cell.angle_alpha   90.00
_cell.angle_beta   90.00
_cell.angle_gamma   90.00
#
_symmetry.space_group_name_H-M   'P 1'
#
loop_
_entity.id
_entity.type
_entity.pdbx_description
1 polymer ?
#
loop_
_entity_poly.entity_id
_entity_poly.type
_entity_poly.pdbx_seq_one_letter_code
_entity_poly.pdbx_strand_id
1 'polypeptide(L)'
;MDFRKSNKISNFLIKERFYGYGSNQFYNVLSQEQIDLIDDLTKEISFEKAEEIFNAKNYEDPSMRGRQSINPLKKIGLVLIKDGKVLHPTQKPEEMLKRIILASSNKGDIVLDPFLGSGTTAYIAKKYGRNWIGIEQDKQYVKIAEERMKK
;
A
#
# COMPACT_ATOMS: atom_id res chain seq x y z
N MET A 1 16.83 13.82 12.47
CA MET A 1 16.65 14.22 11.06
C MET A 1 15.18 13.99 10.73
N ASP A 2 14.46 15.06 10.35
CA ASP A 2 13.01 15.03 10.21
C ASP A 2 12.62 14.12 9.03
N PHE A 3 12.12 12.92 9.35
CA PHE A 3 11.82 11.83 8.40
C PHE A 3 10.83 12.24 7.29
N ARG A 4 10.13 13.36 7.46
CA ARG A 4 9.07 13.85 6.55
C ARG A 4 9.62 14.59 5.33
N LYS A 5 10.78 15.25 5.45
CA LYS A 5 11.29 16.19 4.43
C LYS A 5 11.91 15.53 3.20
N SER A 6 12.23 14.24 3.25
CA SER A 6 12.87 13.52 2.13
C SER A 6 11.94 12.60 1.36
N ASN A 7 10.68 12.46 1.77
CA ASN A 7 9.76 11.49 1.17
C ASN A 7 8.90 12.14 0.09
N LYS A 8 8.75 11.42 -1.03
CA LYS A 8 7.82 11.75 -2.11
C LYS A 8 6.69 10.74 -2.14
N ILE A 9 5.54 11.15 -2.68
CA ILE A 9 4.35 10.32 -2.85
C ILE A 9 4.05 10.21 -4.34
N SER A 10 3.88 8.99 -4.83
CA SER A 10 3.49 8.73 -6.21
C SER A 10 2.00 9.02 -6.39
N ASN A 11 1.66 9.80 -7.42
CA ASN A 11 0.27 10.07 -7.79
C ASN A 11 -0.49 8.81 -8.22
N PHE A 12 0.21 7.81 -8.78
CA PHE A 12 -0.37 6.50 -9.05
C PHE A 12 -0.95 5.83 -7.79
N LEU A 13 -0.27 5.95 -6.64
CA LEU A 13 -0.79 5.43 -5.38
C LEU A 13 -1.97 6.23 -4.85
N ILE A 14 -2.04 7.53 -5.18
CA ILE A 14 -3.19 8.35 -4.82
C ILE A 14 -4.43 7.79 -5.50
N LYS A 15 -4.37 7.54 -6.81
CA LYS A 15 -5.46 6.93 -7.57
C LYS A 15 -5.91 5.57 -7.00
N GLU A 16 -4.96 4.66 -6.77
CA GLU A 16 -5.29 3.26 -6.41
C GLU A 16 -5.77 3.10 -4.96
N ARG A 17 -5.37 3.99 -4.05
CA ARG A 17 -5.55 3.79 -2.59
C ARG A 17 -6.49 4.79 -1.94
N PHE A 18 -6.88 5.87 -2.64
CA PHE A 18 -7.68 6.94 -2.06
C PHE A 18 -9.13 6.76 -2.46
N TYR A 19 -9.97 6.52 -1.45
CA TYR A 19 -11.39 6.36 -1.64
C TYR A 19 -12.01 7.65 -2.17
N GLY A 20 -12.70 7.57 -3.31
CA GLY A 20 -13.35 8.71 -3.95
C GLY A 20 -12.51 9.42 -5.01
N TYR A 21 -11.25 9.04 -5.28
CA TYR A 21 -10.50 9.57 -6.43
C TYR A 21 -11.34 9.45 -7.72
N GLY A 22 -11.37 10.50 -8.54
CA GLY A 22 -12.24 10.56 -9.73
C GLY A 22 -13.66 11.09 -9.46
N SER A 23 -14.08 11.29 -8.20
CA SER A 23 -15.41 11.82 -7.88
C SER A 23 -15.42 13.35 -7.73
N ASN A 24 -16.55 13.98 -8.01
CA ASN A 24 -16.73 15.42 -7.77
C ASN A 24 -16.44 15.79 -6.31
N GLN A 25 -16.78 14.93 -5.35
CA GLN A 25 -16.48 15.13 -3.93
C GLN A 25 -14.97 15.09 -3.62
N PHE A 26 -14.18 14.38 -4.43
CA PHE A 26 -12.72 14.36 -4.29
C PHE A 26 -12.05 15.59 -4.89
N TYR A 27 -12.67 16.29 -5.84
CA TYR A 27 -12.07 17.49 -6.44
C TYR A 27 -12.66 18.83 -5.94
N ASN A 28 -13.85 18.81 -5.34
CA ASN A 28 -14.63 20.02 -4.98
C ASN A 28 -13.96 21.12 -4.13
N VAL A 29 -12.87 20.85 -3.42
CA VAL A 29 -12.16 21.85 -2.58
C VAL A 29 -10.70 22.03 -2.97
N LEU A 30 -10.28 21.43 -4.10
CA LEU A 30 -8.94 21.54 -4.62
C LEU A 30 -8.88 22.63 -5.69
N SER A 31 -7.76 23.36 -5.75
CA SER A 31 -7.50 24.28 -6.86
C SER A 31 -7.21 23.52 -8.14
N GLN A 32 -7.40 24.14 -9.31
CA GLN A 32 -7.10 23.50 -10.60
C GLN A 32 -5.63 23.02 -10.67
N GLU A 33 -4.70 23.81 -10.14
CA GLU A 33 -3.28 23.43 -10.06
C GLU A 33 -3.05 22.17 -9.22
N GLN A 34 -3.77 22.02 -8.10
CA GLN A 34 -3.71 20.81 -7.27
C GLN A 34 -4.32 19.60 -7.97
N ILE A 35 -5.41 19.80 -8.73
CA ILE A 35 -6.06 18.75 -9.53
C ILE A 35 -5.10 18.26 -10.62
N ASP A 36 -4.55 19.16 -11.42
CA ASP A 36 -3.62 18.85 -12.50
C ASP A 36 -2.38 18.12 -11.96
N LEU A 37 -1.91 18.52 -10.77
CA LEU A 37 -0.78 17.88 -10.12
C LEU A 37 -1.09 16.46 -9.64
N ILE A 38 -2.30 16.19 -9.11
CA ILE A 38 -2.70 14.88 -8.60
C ILE A 38 -3.04 13.91 -9.74
N ASP A 39 -3.65 14.41 -10.82
CA ASP A 39 -4.09 13.60 -11.95
C ASP A 39 -2.94 13.26 -12.92
N ASP A 40 -1.80 13.96 -12.82
CA ASP A 40 -0.58 13.57 -13.52
C ASP A 40 0.06 12.34 -12.83
N LEU A 41 -0.38 11.16 -13.23
CA LEU A 41 0.09 9.87 -12.69
C LEU A 41 1.58 9.59 -12.94
N THR A 42 2.24 10.38 -13.79
CA THR A 42 3.67 10.24 -14.08
C THR A 42 4.56 10.99 -13.09
N LYS A 43 3.96 11.88 -12.28
CA LYS A 43 4.67 12.72 -11.32
C LYS A 43 4.64 12.17 -9.90
N GLU A 44 5.61 12.64 -9.14
CA GLU A 44 5.69 12.48 -7.70
C GLU A 44 5.50 13.85 -7.04
N ILE A 45 4.79 13.89 -5.91
CA ILE A 45 4.61 15.10 -5.11
C ILE A 45 5.38 14.98 -3.79
N SER A 46 5.85 16.10 -3.24
CA SER A 46 6.48 16.08 -1.92
C SER A 46 5.44 15.77 -0.84
N PHE A 47 5.90 15.25 0.30
CA PHE A 47 5.02 15.00 1.44
C PHE A 47 4.33 16.29 1.91
N GLU A 48 5.03 17.42 1.94
CA GLU A 48 4.44 18.70 2.34
C GLU A 48 3.32 19.13 1.39
N LYS A 49 3.51 18.94 0.07
CA LYS A 49 2.49 19.29 -0.91
C LYS A 49 1.28 18.37 -0.85
N ALA A 50 1.51 17.08 -0.59
CA ALA A 50 0.43 16.14 -0.33
C ALA A 50 -0.35 16.50 0.94
N GLU A 51 0.35 16.92 2.00
CA GLU A 51 -0.24 17.36 3.27
C GLU A 51 -1.11 18.61 3.08
N GLU A 52 -0.64 19.59 2.31
CA GLU A 52 -1.43 20.77 1.93
C GLU A 52 -2.75 20.36 1.25
N ILE A 53 -2.67 19.50 0.23
CA ILE A 53 -3.82 19.02 -0.55
C ILE A 53 -4.82 18.25 0.32
N PHE A 54 -4.34 17.33 1.15
CA PHE A 54 -5.20 16.48 1.96
C PHE A 54 -5.70 17.19 3.22
N ASN A 55 -5.01 18.20 3.74
CA ASN A 55 -5.55 19.01 4.83
C ASN A 55 -6.63 19.99 4.33
N ALA A 56 -6.54 20.49 3.10
CA ALA A 56 -7.60 21.31 2.49
C ALA A 56 -8.96 20.61 2.41
N LYS A 57 -8.97 19.26 2.47
CA LYS A 57 -10.18 18.44 2.49
C LYS A 57 -10.95 18.45 3.80
N ASN A 58 -10.40 19.02 4.88
CA ASN A 58 -11.03 19.07 6.21
C ASN A 58 -11.65 17.72 6.62
N TYR A 59 -10.86 16.64 6.53
CA TYR A 59 -11.31 15.31 6.93
C TYR A 59 -11.74 15.28 8.41
N GLU A 60 -13.04 15.16 8.67
CA GLU A 60 -13.57 14.86 10.01
C GLU A 60 -13.37 13.36 10.28
N ASP A 61 -12.50 13.02 11.24
CA ASP A 61 -12.24 11.63 11.63
C ASP A 61 -13.40 11.15 12.52
N PRO A 62 -14.32 10.30 12.04
CA PRO A 62 -15.46 9.87 12.84
C PRO A 62 -14.99 8.85 13.87
N SER A 63 -15.55 8.91 15.08
CA SER A 63 -15.24 7.99 16.18
C SER A 63 -15.61 6.52 15.93
N MET A 64 -16.19 6.18 14.77
CA MET A 64 -16.60 4.81 14.40
C MET A 64 -16.13 4.41 13.00
N ARG A 65 -15.73 3.13 12.87
CA ARG A 65 -15.42 2.45 11.60
C ARG A 65 -16.65 2.42 10.69
N GLY A 66 -16.73 3.40 9.79
CA GLY A 66 -17.68 3.48 8.67
C GLY A 66 -16.98 4.06 7.44
N ARG A 67 -17.59 3.93 6.26
CA ARG A 67 -17.09 4.38 4.94
C ARG A 67 -17.00 5.93 4.83
N GLN A 68 -16.25 6.57 5.72
CA GLN A 68 -15.89 7.98 5.61
C GLN A 68 -14.39 8.17 5.78
N SER A 69 -13.93 9.24 5.15
CA SER A 69 -12.58 9.45 4.66
C SER A 69 -11.61 9.80 5.79
N ILE A 70 -10.99 8.80 6.42
CA ILE A 70 -9.79 9.03 7.24
C ILE A 70 -8.76 9.75 6.35
N ASN A 71 -8.09 10.79 6.86
CA ASN A 71 -6.99 11.45 6.15
C ASN A 71 -6.06 10.36 5.60
N PRO A 72 -5.94 10.23 4.27
CA PRO A 72 -5.21 9.11 3.69
C PRO A 72 -3.72 9.09 4.07
N LEU A 73 -3.12 10.24 4.41
CA LEU A 73 -1.77 10.30 4.97
C LEU A 73 -1.69 9.59 6.34
N LYS A 74 -2.76 9.66 7.15
CA LYS A 74 -2.90 8.92 8.41
C LYS A 74 -3.24 7.45 8.18
N LYS A 75 -4.03 7.13 7.15
CA LYS A 75 -4.48 5.74 6.84
C LYS A 75 -3.40 4.89 6.17
N ILE A 76 -2.55 5.48 5.33
CA ILE A 76 -1.59 4.76 4.49
C ILE A 76 -0.27 4.48 5.22
N GLY A 77 0.02 5.18 6.33
CA GLY A 77 1.17 4.89 7.18
C GLY A 77 2.48 4.80 6.39
N LEU A 78 3.06 5.95 6.03
CA LEU A 78 4.41 6.04 5.43
C LEU A 78 4.57 5.22 4.14
N VAL A 79 4.19 5.79 2.99
CA VAL A 79 4.76 5.33 1.71
C VAL A 79 6.24 5.71 1.71
N LEU A 80 7.10 4.74 1.97
CA LEU A 80 8.54 4.89 1.75
C LEU A 80 8.81 4.68 0.25
N ILE A 81 9.26 5.73 -0.42
CA ILE A 81 9.91 5.60 -1.73
C ILE A 81 11.41 5.52 -1.46
N LYS A 82 12.03 4.39 -1.80
CA LYS A 82 13.48 4.25 -1.80
C LYS A 82 13.92 3.95 -3.24
N ASP A 83 14.84 4.75 -3.76
CA ASP A 83 15.41 4.60 -5.11
C ASP A 83 14.35 4.55 -6.25
N GLY A 84 13.32 5.41 -6.16
CA GLY A 84 12.26 5.50 -7.19
C GLY A 84 11.30 4.31 -7.22
N LYS A 85 11.37 3.40 -6.24
CA LYS A 85 10.45 2.28 -6.10
C LYS A 85 9.51 2.52 -4.93
N VAL A 86 8.21 2.43 -5.22
CA VAL A 86 7.16 2.30 -4.21
C VAL A 86 7.43 1.00 -3.45
N LEU A 87 7.94 1.08 -2.22
CA LEU A 87 7.83 -0.05 -1.31
C LEU A 87 6.34 -0.19 -0.99
N HIS A 88 5.76 -1.31 -1.42
CA HIS A 88 4.34 -1.57 -1.27
C HIS A 88 3.91 -1.34 0.20
N PRO A 89 3.11 -0.30 0.51
CA PRO A 89 2.82 0.07 1.90
C PRO A 89 2.07 -1.03 2.67
N THR A 90 1.48 -1.98 1.95
CA THR A 90 0.70 -3.11 2.48
C THR A 90 1.43 -4.45 2.40
N GLN A 91 2.73 -4.47 2.13
CA GLN A 91 3.50 -5.68 2.34
C GLN A 91 3.48 -5.99 3.84
N LYS A 92 2.69 -7.02 4.22
CA LYS A 92 2.66 -7.51 5.59
C LYS A 92 4.12 -7.82 6.01
N PRO A 93 4.59 -7.31 7.17
CA PRO A 93 5.93 -7.58 7.62
C PRO A 93 6.19 -9.09 7.66
N GLU A 94 7.33 -9.53 7.13
CA GLU A 94 7.70 -10.96 7.10
C GLU A 94 7.63 -11.61 8.48
N GLU A 95 8.04 -10.86 9.52
CA GLU A 95 8.02 -11.34 10.90
C GLU A 95 6.61 -11.59 11.42
N MET A 96 5.61 -10.82 10.95
CA MET A 96 4.20 -11.06 11.30
C MET A 96 3.72 -12.38 10.70
N LEU A 97 3.93 -12.58 9.40
CA LEU A 97 3.50 -13.81 8.72
C LEU A 97 4.25 -15.03 9.23
N LYS A 98 5.54 -14.90 9.54
CA LYS A 98 6.33 -15.95 10.19
C LYS A 98 5.72 -16.39 11.50
N ARG A 99 5.36 -15.45 12.39
CA ARG A 99 4.72 -15.80 13.68
C ARG A 99 3.43 -16.58 13.46
N ILE A 100 2.57 -16.12 12.55
CA ILE A 100 1.29 -16.77 12.25
C ILE A 100 1.51 -18.18 11.70
N ILE A 101 2.36 -18.32 10.68
CA ILE A 101 2.64 -19.62 10.03
C ILE A 101 3.27 -20.60 11.02
N LEU A 102 4.27 -20.17 11.80
CA LEU A 102 4.93 -21.05 12.75
C LEU A 102 4.02 -21.47 13.91
N ALA A 103 3.08 -20.62 14.32
CA ALA A 103 2.13 -20.94 15.38
C ALA A 103 0.96 -21.81 14.91
N SER A 104 0.64 -21.80 13.61
CA SER A 104 -0.60 -22.40 13.07
C SER A 104 -0.37 -23.58 12.12
N SER A 105 0.89 -23.97 11.87
CA SER A 105 1.21 -25.12 11.02
C SER A 105 2.54 -25.77 11.40
N ASN A 106 2.70 -27.02 10.99
CA ASN A 106 3.92 -27.80 11.12
C ASN A 106 4.72 -27.80 9.81
N LYS A 107 5.97 -28.30 9.87
CA LYS A 107 6.75 -28.55 8.64
C LYS A 107 6.03 -29.59 7.77
N GLY A 108 6.01 -29.37 6.47
CA GLY A 108 5.31 -30.22 5.50
C GLY A 108 3.85 -29.84 5.24
N ASP A 109 3.19 -29.11 6.15
CA ASP A 109 1.82 -28.64 5.96
C ASP A 109 1.71 -27.67 4.77
N ILE A 110 0.49 -27.50 4.25
CA ILE A 110 0.18 -26.58 3.15
C ILE A 110 -0.42 -25.28 3.71
N VAL A 111 0.15 -24.14 3.32
CA VAL A 111 -0.41 -22.80 3.60
C VAL A 111 -1.10 -22.26 2.35
N LEU A 112 -2.40 -21.97 2.45
CA LEU A 112 -3.19 -21.34 1.38
C LEU A 112 -3.30 -19.83 1.61
N ASP A 113 -2.96 -19.04 0.59
CA ASP A 113 -3.24 -17.61 0.53
C ASP A 113 -4.04 -17.26 -0.74
N PRO A 114 -5.37 -17.02 -0.63
CA PRO A 114 -6.19 -16.70 -1.80
C PRO A 114 -6.00 -15.27 -2.33
N PHE A 115 -5.22 -14.43 -1.63
CA PHE A 115 -4.94 -13.04 -1.99
C PHE A 115 -3.44 -12.75 -1.84
N LEU A 116 -2.63 -13.51 -2.58
CA LEU A 116 -1.20 -13.64 -2.37
C LEU A 116 -0.43 -12.31 -2.48
N GLY A 117 -0.91 -11.37 -3.31
CA GLY A 117 -0.25 -10.10 -3.58
C GLY A 117 1.22 -10.30 -3.96
N SER A 118 2.13 -9.63 -3.25
CA SER A 118 3.57 -9.70 -3.51
C SER A 118 4.26 -11.03 -3.10
N GLY A 119 3.51 -12.06 -2.69
CA GLY A 119 4.08 -13.38 -2.41
C GLY A 119 4.70 -13.57 -1.02
N THR A 120 4.42 -12.70 -0.04
CA THR A 120 5.08 -12.80 1.28
C THR A 120 4.71 -14.09 2.02
N THR A 121 3.45 -14.51 1.97
CA THR A 121 2.98 -15.75 2.63
C THR A 121 3.68 -16.98 2.06
N ALA A 122 3.71 -17.11 0.73
CA ALA A 122 4.42 -18.17 0.01
C ALA A 122 5.92 -18.21 0.34
N TYR A 123 6.57 -17.05 0.35
CA TYR A 123 8.00 -16.93 0.64
C TYR A 123 8.33 -17.47 2.04
N ILE A 124 7.56 -17.05 3.05
CA ILE A 124 7.77 -17.46 4.43
C ILE A 124 7.41 -18.93 4.62
N ALA A 125 6.31 -19.42 4.04
CA ALA A 125 5.95 -20.83 4.07
C ALA A 125 7.09 -21.70 3.52
N LYS A 126 7.59 -21.41 2.31
CA LYS A 126 8.74 -22.08 1.68
C LYS A 126 9.97 -22.05 2.59
N LYS A 127 10.35 -20.86 3.07
CA LYS A 127 11.55 -20.65 3.91
C LYS A 127 11.54 -21.48 5.18
N TYR A 128 10.36 -21.72 5.77
CA TYR A 128 10.22 -22.50 6.99
C TYR A 128 9.76 -23.95 6.74
N GLY A 129 9.87 -24.46 5.50
CA GLY A 129 9.63 -25.86 5.18
C GLY A 129 8.14 -26.25 5.18
N ARG A 130 7.27 -25.33 4.78
CA ARG A 130 5.86 -25.60 4.46
C ARG A 130 5.68 -25.59 2.94
N ASN A 131 4.74 -26.40 2.49
CA ASN A 131 4.19 -26.28 1.15
C ASN A 131 3.24 -25.07 1.10
N TRP A 132 2.93 -24.55 -0.08
CA TRP A 132 2.05 -23.40 -0.20
C TRP A 132 1.26 -23.40 -1.50
N ILE A 133 0.10 -22.75 -1.46
CA ILE A 133 -0.74 -22.44 -2.62
C ILE A 133 -1.08 -20.95 -2.52
N GLY A 134 -0.82 -20.19 -3.57
CA GLY A 134 -1.11 -18.77 -3.62
C GLY A 134 -1.91 -18.41 -4.86
N ILE A 135 -2.94 -17.60 -4.70
CA ILE A 135 -3.79 -17.11 -5.80
C ILE A 135 -3.66 -15.59 -5.86
N GLU A 136 -3.46 -15.05 -7.06
CA GLU A 136 -3.41 -13.62 -7.31
C GLU A 136 -3.98 -13.33 -8.70
N GLN A 137 -4.83 -12.32 -8.80
CA GLN A 137 -5.52 -11.94 -10.04
C GLN A 137 -4.70 -10.93 -10.85
N ASP A 138 -3.97 -10.04 -10.18
CA ASP A 138 -3.19 -9.01 -10.85
C ASP A 138 -1.85 -9.57 -11.35
N LYS A 139 -1.66 -9.52 -12.67
CA LYS A 139 -0.44 -9.99 -13.34
C LYS A 139 0.83 -9.26 -12.88
N GLN A 140 0.75 -8.01 -12.42
CA GLN A 140 1.90 -7.29 -11.89
C GLN A 140 2.34 -7.88 -10.54
N TYR A 141 1.38 -8.17 -9.65
CA TYR A 141 1.69 -8.81 -8.36
C TYR A 141 2.17 -10.25 -8.52
N VAL A 142 1.61 -11.00 -9.49
CA VAL A 142 2.12 -12.33 -9.86
C VAL A 142 3.61 -12.28 -10.21
N LYS A 143 4.04 -11.36 -11.08
CA LYS A 143 5.46 -11.20 -11.45
C LYS A 143 6.34 -10.88 -10.23
N ILE A 144 5.88 -9.99 -9.36
CA ILE A 144 6.60 -9.64 -8.12
C ILE A 144 6.74 -10.86 -7.20
N ALA A 145 5.68 -11.66 -7.06
CA ALA A 145 5.69 -12.88 -6.26
C ALA A 145 6.64 -13.94 -6.86
N GLU A 146 6.63 -14.14 -8.18
CA GLU A 146 7.54 -15.05 -8.89
C GLU A 146 9.00 -14.65 -8.71
N GLU A 147 9.33 -13.37 -8.86
CA GLU A 147 10.68 -12.86 -8.61
C GLU A 147 11.12 -13.09 -7.17
N ARG A 148 10.21 -12.89 -6.20
CA ARG A 148 10.48 -13.17 -4.79
C ARG A 148 10.75 -14.66 -4.54
N MET A 149 10.06 -15.57 -5.23
CA MET A 149 10.24 -17.02 -5.08
C MET A 149 11.59 -17.55 -5.59
N LYS A 150 12.27 -16.79 -6.46
CA LYS A 150 13.61 -17.12 -6.97
C LYS A 150 14.73 -16.84 -5.96
N LYS A 151 14.43 -16.12 -4.88
CA LYS A 151 15.33 -15.93 -3.73
C LYS A 151 15.26 -17.12 -2.79
#